data_AF-A0A0W4ZBK9-F1
#
_entry.id   AF-A0A0W4ZBK9-F1
#
_cell.length_a   1.000
_cell.length_b   1.000
_cell.length_c   1.000
_cell.angle_alpha   90.00
_cell.angle_beta   90.00
_cell.angle_gamma   90.00
#
_symmetry.space_group_name_H-M   'P 1'
#
loop_
_entity.id
_entity.type
_entity.pdbx_description
1 polymer ?
#
loop_
_entity_poly.entity_id
_entity_poly.type
_entity_poly.pdbx_seq_one_letter_code
_entity_poly.pdbx_strand_id
1 'polypeptide(L)'
;MKTLIFTLLFYIISVFSKSISTRDHWKIYGFAHKAETWQLACYFITITGDSDNYNCTYTNKGLCRELSTAYGGLDTIDRRLKDICAKVETRESCNGYINEVIGGAKDLHRELLQHREYSPQECRTIFGLCSMFWSHYRPLLEVCEQMMVSCVGRTRQDAANHILLRGLQKDLKDPDLFRDKLGGLCYKLGDLSPELRGLCVNWKNTWEILKEIAGEECPQLEEALKNALRTEQVTHGTCQLLSRCAGIGECSLDVKRLCLQLTTQCLMFRHVDGSVMYDSSKITEYEVNKFFFGIYEKYGFDIQPHDYASQYPEDPSLSLMLYREGSGPFDPSCPRHLGDCDTHRSDSYLLSHCDGTPHERRNLCDGFQRRMEYDNPHGHIGPLYNSFSHKNTSNYRSDKLYSSSFYNGYDRDFCRHTLADCFFYVSGSGGYLKHNCDRAQLICTKKSMARLLVKDASNLHEEDDFIERTWCGKRLTQKCIEYKDPDPYTLNLCLHPGDTCNVYDY
;
A
#
# COMPACT_ATOMS: atom_id res chain seq x y z
N MET A 1 31.55 10.80 33.13
CA MET A 1 30.10 10.65 33.38
C MET A 1 29.36 11.13 32.13
N LYS A 2 29.14 10.43 31.01
CA LYS A 2 29.09 9.01 30.60
C LYS A 2 28.15 8.11 31.40
N THR A 3 27.04 7.77 30.70
CA THR A 3 26.32 6.48 30.62
C THR A 3 24.96 6.36 31.34
N LEU A 4 23.98 5.80 30.60
CA LEU A 4 22.65 5.24 30.96
C LEU A 4 21.48 6.27 31.02
N ILE A 5 20.37 6.15 30.27
CA ILE A 5 19.71 4.97 29.69
C ILE A 5 19.15 5.32 28.30
N PHE A 6 19.81 4.76 27.28
CA PHE A 6 19.34 4.56 25.91
C PHE A 6 19.46 3.04 25.69
N THR A 7 18.44 2.28 26.10
CA THR A 7 18.30 0.85 25.83
C THR A 7 16.90 0.46 26.24
N LEU A 8 16.01 0.29 25.26
CA LEU A 8 15.10 -0.85 25.11
C LEU A 8 14.17 -0.58 23.93
N LEU A 9 14.78 -0.63 22.75
CA LEU A 9 14.15 -1.10 21.53
C LEU A 9 14.78 -2.46 21.23
N PHE A 10 13.92 -3.43 20.91
CA PHE A 10 14.22 -4.75 20.30
C PHE A 10 15.06 -5.76 21.09
N TYR A 11 14.44 -6.89 21.47
CA TYR A 11 14.85 -8.20 20.92
C TYR A 11 13.70 -9.21 20.95
N ILE A 12 13.73 -10.03 19.92
CA ILE A 12 12.74 -10.94 19.39
C ILE A 12 13.02 -12.37 19.90
N ILE A 13 11.95 -13.06 20.37
CA ILE A 13 11.67 -14.51 20.23
C ILE A 13 12.55 -15.56 20.97
N SER A 14 11.92 -16.39 21.83
CA SER A 14 11.71 -17.87 21.66
C SER A 14 11.78 -18.74 22.94
N VAL A 15 10.69 -19.54 23.15
CA VAL A 15 10.70 -21.01 23.36
C VAL A 15 11.08 -21.60 24.76
N PHE A 16 10.04 -22.15 25.41
CA PHE A 16 9.94 -23.27 26.39
C PHE A 16 10.64 -23.20 27.78
N SER A 17 9.86 -23.16 28.87
CA SER A 17 9.42 -24.38 29.60
C SER A 17 8.62 -24.09 30.90
N LYS A 18 7.50 -24.81 31.00
CA LYS A 18 6.77 -25.40 32.16
C LYS A 18 6.73 -24.71 33.54
N SER A 19 5.50 -24.36 33.93
CA SER A 19 4.81 -24.84 35.14
C SER A 19 3.32 -24.52 35.01
N ILE A 20 2.52 -25.36 34.33
CA ILE A 20 1.50 -26.26 34.93
C ILE A 20 0.69 -25.69 36.10
N SER A 21 -0.63 -25.89 35.97
CA SER A 21 -1.73 -25.72 36.94
C SER A 21 -2.40 -24.35 36.83
N THR A 22 -3.69 -24.21 36.48
CA THR A 22 -4.81 -25.14 36.43
C THR A 22 -5.98 -24.40 35.78
N ARG A 23 -6.91 -25.12 35.13
CA ARG A 23 -8.35 -24.80 35.00
C ARG A 23 -8.65 -23.28 34.95
N ASP A 24 -8.66 -22.67 33.77
CA ASP A 24 -9.92 -22.57 33.02
C ASP A 24 -9.64 -22.56 31.50
N HIS A 25 -9.71 -23.76 30.90
CA HIS A 25 -10.10 -23.89 29.51
C HIS A 25 -11.53 -23.35 29.36
N TRP A 26 -11.80 -22.59 28.30
CA TRP A 26 -13.09 -22.00 27.89
C TRP A 26 -13.44 -20.60 28.42
N LYS A 27 -12.62 -19.60 28.06
CA LYS A 27 -13.14 -18.26 27.69
C LYS A 27 -12.70 -17.91 26.27
N ILE A 28 -13.47 -18.50 25.36
CA ILE A 28 -13.68 -18.06 23.98
C ILE A 28 -14.04 -16.57 24.00
N TYR A 29 -13.38 -15.77 23.16
CA TYR A 29 -13.83 -14.55 22.44
C TYR A 29 -12.58 -13.71 22.13
N GLY A 30 -11.94 -14.06 21.02
CA GLY A 30 -10.65 -13.55 20.58
C GLY A 30 -10.78 -12.36 19.64
N PHE A 31 -10.76 -11.15 20.19
CA PHE A 31 -10.51 -9.97 19.36
C PHE A 31 -9.45 -9.02 19.93
N ALA A 32 -8.91 -9.29 21.12
CA ALA A 32 -8.49 -8.15 21.92
C ALA A 32 -7.39 -8.42 22.96
N HIS A 33 -6.52 -9.40 22.77
CA HIS A 33 -5.48 -9.61 23.79
C HIS A 33 -4.43 -8.48 23.88
N LYS A 34 -4.43 -7.48 22.98
CA LYS A 34 -3.52 -6.31 23.03
C LYS A 34 -4.10 -4.92 22.81
N ALA A 35 -5.26 -4.75 22.15
CA ALA A 35 -5.82 -3.41 21.94
C ALA A 35 -6.17 -2.78 23.30
N GLU A 36 -5.71 -1.56 23.58
CA GLU A 36 -6.02 -0.89 24.85
C GLU A 36 -7.49 -0.45 24.90
N THR A 37 -8.09 -0.39 26.09
CA THR A 37 -9.53 -0.10 26.24
C THR A 37 -9.92 1.24 25.60
N TRP A 38 -9.04 2.25 25.62
CA TRP A 38 -9.28 3.53 24.98
C TRP A 38 -9.26 3.47 23.44
N GLN A 39 -8.44 2.58 22.85
CA GLN A 39 -8.42 2.35 21.40
C GLN A 39 -9.76 1.78 20.93
N LEU A 40 -10.36 0.91 21.74
CA LEU A 40 -11.71 0.40 21.50
C LEU A 40 -12.76 1.50 21.73
N ALA A 41 -12.59 2.35 22.75
CA ALA A 41 -13.50 3.46 23.03
C ALA A 41 -13.53 4.51 21.92
N CYS A 42 -12.44 4.72 21.16
CA CYS A 42 -12.38 5.61 19.98
C CYS A 42 -13.55 5.39 19.01
N TYR A 43 -14.04 4.17 18.87
CA TYR A 43 -15.09 3.82 17.92
C TYR A 43 -16.51 4.18 18.38
N PHE A 44 -16.70 4.43 19.68
CA PHE A 44 -18.01 4.63 20.30
C PHE A 44 -18.28 6.06 20.74
N ILE A 45 -17.22 6.86 20.90
CA ILE A 45 -17.29 8.26 21.27
C ILE A 45 -17.34 9.16 20.04
N THR A 46 -18.01 10.30 20.14
CA THR A 46 -17.84 11.44 19.22
C THR A 46 -17.39 12.62 20.05
N ILE A 47 -16.30 13.25 19.64
CA ILE A 47 -15.76 14.42 20.30
C ILE A 47 -16.25 15.66 19.55
N THR A 48 -16.93 16.56 20.26
CA THR A 48 -17.44 17.82 19.70
C THR A 48 -16.85 19.00 20.48
N GLY A 49 -16.59 20.13 19.83
CA GLY A 49 -15.97 21.31 20.45
C GLY A 49 -14.54 21.59 19.99
N ASP A 50 -13.98 22.71 20.42
CA ASP A 50 -12.64 23.19 20.02
C ASP A 50 -11.55 22.72 20.98
N SER A 51 -10.27 22.98 20.64
CA SER A 51 -9.04 22.44 21.26
C SER A 51 -8.95 22.50 22.79
N ASP A 52 -9.75 23.36 23.42
CA ASP A 52 -9.75 23.65 24.85
C ASP A 52 -11.06 23.29 25.57
N ASN A 53 -12.10 22.81 24.86
CA ASN A 53 -13.40 22.48 25.46
C ASN A 53 -14.14 21.36 24.70
N TYR A 54 -13.60 20.14 24.79
CA TYR A 54 -14.21 18.96 24.20
C TYR A 54 -15.42 18.48 25.01
N ASN A 55 -16.59 18.45 24.37
CA ASN A 55 -17.77 17.75 24.85
C ASN A 55 -17.83 16.35 24.24
N CYS A 56 -17.81 15.36 25.12
CA CYS A 56 -18.07 13.98 24.75
C CYS A 56 -19.56 13.79 24.49
N THR A 57 -19.91 13.43 23.26
CA THR A 57 -21.20 12.82 22.97
C THR A 57 -20.95 11.35 22.70
N TYR A 58 -21.51 10.48 23.53
CA TYR A 58 -21.48 9.04 23.31
C TYR A 58 -22.52 8.72 22.25
N THR A 59 -22.09 8.54 21.00
CA THR A 59 -23.04 8.67 19.88
C THR A 59 -23.38 7.35 19.22
N ASN A 60 -22.59 6.29 19.40
CA ASN A 60 -22.75 5.12 18.55
C ASN A 60 -23.55 3.95 19.17
N LYS A 61 -24.77 4.23 19.67
CA LYS A 61 -25.77 3.17 19.95
C LYS A 61 -26.02 2.28 18.72
N GLY A 62 -25.84 2.84 17.51
CA GLY A 62 -25.87 2.13 16.24
C GLY A 62 -24.81 1.03 16.17
N LEU A 63 -23.55 1.35 16.49
CA LEU A 63 -22.44 0.39 16.50
C LEU A 63 -22.63 -0.74 17.52
N CYS A 64 -23.04 -0.44 18.76
CA CYS A 64 -23.36 -1.51 19.72
C CYS A 64 -24.50 -2.42 19.24
N ARG A 65 -25.51 -1.86 18.55
CA ARG A 65 -26.59 -2.64 17.93
C ARG A 65 -26.08 -3.46 16.76
N GLU A 66 -25.25 -2.89 15.91
CA GLU A 66 -24.60 -3.57 14.78
C GLU A 66 -23.76 -4.74 15.26
N LEU A 67 -22.89 -4.51 16.25
CA LEU A 67 -22.07 -5.56 16.88
C LEU A 67 -22.95 -6.63 17.53
N SER A 68 -23.96 -6.25 18.31
CA SER A 68 -24.89 -7.21 18.91
C SER A 68 -25.60 -8.06 17.86
N THR A 69 -26.00 -7.45 16.73
CA THR A 69 -26.65 -8.17 15.62
C THR A 69 -25.68 -9.09 14.89
N ALA A 70 -24.48 -8.58 14.57
CA ALA A 70 -23.47 -9.29 13.78
C ALA A 70 -22.86 -10.46 14.55
N TYR A 71 -22.58 -10.28 15.84
CA TYR A 71 -21.95 -11.28 16.71
C TYR A 71 -22.96 -12.14 17.50
N GLY A 72 -24.26 -11.96 17.30
CA GLY A 72 -25.29 -12.77 17.98
C GLY A 72 -25.47 -12.43 19.47
N GLY A 73 -25.13 -11.20 19.87
CA GLY A 73 -25.25 -10.65 21.22
C GLY A 73 -24.01 -9.86 21.64
N LEU A 74 -24.10 -9.10 22.74
CA LEU A 74 -22.93 -8.44 23.34
C LEU A 74 -22.15 -9.38 24.29
N ASP A 75 -22.71 -10.54 24.64
CA ASP A 75 -22.04 -11.54 25.47
C ASP A 75 -20.99 -12.35 24.70
N THR A 76 -21.02 -12.27 23.38
CA THR A 76 -20.13 -12.99 22.44
C THR A 76 -18.98 -12.13 21.93
N ILE A 77 -18.86 -10.89 22.39
CA ILE A 77 -17.76 -9.98 22.04
C ILE A 77 -16.83 -9.77 23.23
N ASP A 78 -15.67 -9.15 22.98
CA ASP A 78 -14.69 -8.84 24.02
C ASP A 78 -15.34 -8.12 25.21
N ARG A 79 -14.97 -8.53 26.43
CA ARG A 79 -15.55 -7.97 27.66
C ARG A 79 -15.41 -6.45 27.71
N ARG A 80 -14.35 -5.86 27.15
CA ARG A 80 -14.16 -4.41 27.16
C ARG A 80 -15.09 -3.70 26.19
N LEU A 81 -15.38 -4.29 25.03
CA LEU A 81 -16.41 -3.78 24.11
C LEU A 81 -17.80 -3.89 24.73
N LYS A 82 -18.10 -5.02 25.38
CA LYS A 82 -19.33 -5.18 26.15
C LYS A 82 -19.43 -4.14 27.26
N ASP A 83 -18.36 -3.94 28.03
CA ASP A 83 -18.29 -2.96 29.10
C ASP A 83 -18.46 -1.53 28.55
N ILE A 84 -17.84 -1.20 27.41
CA ILE A 84 -18.05 0.08 26.72
C ILE A 84 -19.54 0.21 26.38
N CYS A 85 -20.12 -0.74 25.63
CA CYS A 85 -21.53 -0.75 25.24
C CYS A 85 -22.52 -0.71 26.42
N ALA A 86 -22.16 -1.25 27.59
CA ALA A 86 -22.97 -1.23 28.81
C ALA A 86 -22.78 0.04 29.66
N LYS A 87 -21.58 0.66 29.64
CA LYS A 87 -21.22 1.84 30.44
C LYS A 87 -21.50 3.17 29.73
N VAL A 88 -22.01 3.15 28.49
CA VAL A 88 -22.32 4.32 27.64
C VAL A 88 -23.30 5.35 28.26
N GLU A 89 -23.83 5.14 29.46
CA GLU A 89 -24.85 6.01 30.05
C GLU A 89 -24.31 7.12 30.97
N THR A 90 -23.01 7.18 31.32
CA THR A 90 -22.49 8.19 32.26
C THR A 90 -21.46 9.17 31.66
N ARG A 91 -21.67 10.47 31.89
CA ARG A 91 -20.80 11.57 31.40
C ARG A 91 -19.35 11.48 31.93
N GLU A 92 -19.15 10.98 33.14
CA GLU A 92 -17.84 10.86 33.79
C GLU A 92 -16.94 9.81 33.12
N SER A 93 -17.49 8.69 32.65
CA SER A 93 -16.71 7.67 31.93
C SER A 93 -16.25 8.15 30.55
N CYS A 94 -17.08 8.94 29.87
CA CYS A 94 -16.78 9.53 28.55
C CYS A 94 -15.59 10.50 28.61
N ASN A 95 -15.53 11.35 29.64
CA ASN A 95 -14.45 12.33 29.80
C ASN A 95 -13.08 11.67 30.08
N GLY A 96 -13.05 10.52 30.76
CA GLY A 96 -11.83 9.74 30.96
C GLY A 96 -11.23 9.26 29.62
N TYR A 97 -12.08 8.71 28.75
CA TYR A 97 -11.64 8.23 27.44
C TYR A 97 -11.22 9.37 26.49
N ILE A 98 -11.87 10.53 26.53
CA ILE A 98 -11.48 11.68 25.67
C ILE A 98 -10.00 12.04 25.85
N ASN A 99 -9.52 12.13 27.09
CA ASN A 99 -8.14 12.56 27.33
C ASN A 99 -7.13 11.54 26.79
N GLU A 100 -7.42 10.24 26.92
CA GLU A 100 -6.57 9.17 26.37
C GLU A 100 -6.60 9.17 24.84
N VAL A 101 -7.78 9.33 24.22
CA VAL A 101 -7.93 9.38 22.76
C VAL A 101 -7.25 10.60 22.16
N ILE A 102 -7.46 11.79 22.72
CA ILE A 102 -6.80 13.03 22.28
C ILE A 102 -5.29 12.96 22.54
N GLY A 103 -4.87 12.38 23.67
CA GLY A 103 -3.46 12.14 23.97
C GLY A 103 -2.79 11.27 22.91
N GLY A 104 -3.36 10.10 22.63
CA GLY A 104 -2.88 9.19 21.58
C GLY A 104 -2.87 9.82 20.19
N ALA A 105 -3.90 10.60 19.84
CA ALA A 105 -3.96 11.30 18.56
C ALA A 105 -2.88 12.40 18.43
N LYS A 106 -2.58 13.12 19.52
CA LYS A 106 -1.50 14.13 19.56
C LYS A 106 -0.12 13.48 19.47
N ASP A 107 0.07 12.33 20.12
CA ASP A 107 1.34 11.61 20.05
C ASP A 107 1.57 11.03 18.65
N LEU A 108 0.55 10.43 18.04
CA LEU A 108 0.62 10.02 16.63
C LEU A 108 0.92 11.20 15.71
N HIS A 109 0.22 12.33 15.89
CA HIS A 109 0.49 13.53 15.10
C HIS A 109 1.96 13.99 15.23
N ARG A 110 2.53 13.94 16.44
CA ARG A 110 3.94 14.27 16.68
C ARG A 110 4.88 13.28 15.98
N GLU A 111 4.60 11.99 16.06
CA GLU A 111 5.35 10.93 15.38
C GLU A 111 5.35 11.14 13.86
N LEU A 112 4.18 11.39 13.28
CA LEU A 112 4.02 11.61 11.85
C LEU A 112 4.75 12.86 11.33
N LEU A 113 4.86 13.91 12.15
CA LEU A 113 5.62 15.11 11.80
C LEU A 113 7.14 14.91 11.89
N GLN A 114 7.60 13.96 12.71
CA GLN A 114 9.03 13.71 12.95
C GLN A 114 9.61 12.66 12.02
N HIS A 115 8.82 11.66 11.64
CA HIS A 115 9.27 10.51 10.86
C HIS A 115 8.75 10.60 9.43
N ARG A 116 9.66 10.49 8.46
CA ARG A 116 9.34 10.71 7.03
C ARG A 116 9.16 9.41 6.24
N GLU A 117 9.63 8.28 6.76
CA GLU A 117 9.78 7.05 5.99
C GLU A 117 9.24 5.86 6.75
N TYR A 118 8.25 5.16 6.20
CA TYR A 118 7.62 4.02 6.85
C TYR A 118 7.71 2.80 5.94
N SER A 119 7.96 1.64 6.52
CA SER A 119 7.81 0.36 5.83
C SER A 119 6.33 0.10 5.49
N PRO A 120 6.02 -0.74 4.48
CA PRO A 120 4.63 -1.07 4.14
C PRO A 120 3.80 -1.60 5.32
N GLN A 121 4.43 -2.32 6.26
CA GLN A 121 3.77 -2.84 7.46
C GLN A 121 3.45 -1.73 8.47
N GLU A 122 4.37 -0.79 8.68
CA GLU A 122 4.15 0.39 9.51
C GLU A 122 3.05 1.26 8.89
N CYS A 123 3.08 1.47 7.58
CA CYS A 123 2.03 2.17 6.83
C CYS A 123 0.64 1.59 7.09
N ARG A 124 0.47 0.25 6.98
CA ARG A 124 -0.82 -0.41 7.28
C ARG A 124 -1.27 -0.18 8.73
N THR A 125 -0.33 -0.26 9.68
CA THR A 125 -0.61 -0.06 11.11
C THR A 125 -1.04 1.36 11.40
N ILE A 126 -0.24 2.33 10.93
CA ILE A 126 -0.50 3.76 11.08
C ILE A 126 -1.80 4.13 10.39
N PHE A 127 -2.13 3.53 9.24
CA PHE A 127 -3.41 3.78 8.58
C PHE A 127 -4.62 3.42 9.44
N GLY A 128 -4.54 2.28 10.13
CA GLY A 128 -5.56 1.87 11.09
C GLY A 128 -5.69 2.89 12.22
N LEU A 129 -4.58 3.37 12.77
CA LEU A 129 -4.56 4.40 13.81
C LEU A 129 -5.10 5.75 13.32
N CYS A 130 -4.69 6.20 12.13
CA CYS A 130 -5.22 7.37 11.47
C CYS A 130 -6.74 7.29 11.32
N SER A 131 -7.24 6.13 10.88
CA SER A 131 -8.67 5.88 10.74
C SER A 131 -9.39 5.87 12.10
N MET A 132 -8.72 5.46 13.19
CA MET A 132 -9.28 5.56 14.54
C MET A 132 -9.38 7.01 15.04
N PHE A 133 -8.37 7.85 14.77
CA PHE A 133 -8.21 9.15 15.42
C PHE A 133 -8.67 10.35 14.63
N TRP A 134 -8.76 10.26 13.29
CA TRP A 134 -9.02 11.42 12.43
C TRP A 134 -10.31 12.20 12.75
N SER A 135 -11.36 11.53 13.26
CA SER A 135 -12.64 12.11 13.67
C SER A 135 -12.58 12.80 15.03
N HIS A 136 -11.52 12.53 15.79
CA HIS A 136 -11.33 13.01 17.16
C HIS A 136 -10.30 14.12 17.25
N TYR A 137 -9.37 14.20 16.28
CA TYR A 137 -8.32 15.21 16.26
C TYR A 137 -8.05 15.70 14.84
N ARG A 138 -8.74 16.79 14.47
CA ARG A 138 -8.68 17.38 13.12
C ARG A 138 -7.27 17.65 12.58
N PRO A 139 -6.28 18.13 13.36
CA PRO A 139 -4.92 18.34 12.85
C PRO A 139 -4.25 17.08 12.28
N LEU A 140 -4.70 15.89 12.71
CA LEU A 140 -4.17 14.63 12.21
C LEU A 140 -4.63 14.30 10.79
N LEU A 141 -5.79 14.82 10.35
CA LEU A 141 -6.41 14.45 9.08
C LEU A 141 -5.45 14.65 7.90
N GLU A 142 -4.96 15.86 7.72
CA GLU A 142 -4.10 16.21 6.58
C GLU A 142 -2.77 15.44 6.62
N VAL A 143 -2.17 15.30 7.81
CA VAL A 143 -0.89 14.59 7.98
C VAL A 143 -1.06 13.09 7.68
N CYS A 144 -2.16 12.48 8.11
CA CYS A 144 -2.48 11.09 7.80
C CYS A 144 -2.77 10.88 6.31
N GLU A 145 -3.52 11.79 5.67
CA GLU A 145 -3.79 11.72 4.22
C GLU A 145 -2.48 11.77 3.42
N GLN A 146 -1.60 12.73 3.73
CA GLN A 146 -0.30 12.87 3.06
C GLN A 146 0.61 11.65 3.29
N MET A 147 0.70 11.18 4.54
CA MET A 147 1.50 10.00 4.88
C MET A 147 1.01 8.76 4.13
N MET A 148 -0.30 8.56 4.01
CA MET A 148 -0.86 7.40 3.32
C MET A 148 -0.60 7.41 1.82
N VAL A 149 -0.77 8.56 1.16
CA VAL A 149 -0.43 8.73 -0.25
C VAL A 149 1.06 8.41 -0.47
N SER A 150 1.92 8.93 0.40
CA SER A 150 3.37 8.65 0.38
C SER A 150 3.67 7.16 0.56
N CYS A 151 3.07 6.51 1.54
CA CYS A 151 3.22 5.08 1.82
C CYS A 151 2.84 4.19 0.64
N VAL A 152 1.69 4.44 0.04
CA VAL A 152 1.21 3.67 -1.12
C VAL A 152 2.10 3.92 -2.33
N GLY A 153 2.43 5.17 -2.62
CA GLY A 153 3.33 5.53 -3.73
C GLY A 153 4.71 4.88 -3.59
N ARG A 154 5.30 4.93 -2.40
CA ARG A 154 6.60 4.31 -2.11
C ARG A 154 6.54 2.79 -2.23
N THR A 155 5.54 2.14 -1.63
CA THR A 155 5.38 0.68 -1.73
C THR A 155 5.31 0.23 -3.20
N ARG A 156 4.58 0.97 -4.05
CA ARG A 156 4.47 0.69 -5.48
C ARG A 156 5.79 0.90 -6.22
N GLN A 157 6.52 1.97 -5.89
CA GLN A 157 7.84 2.24 -6.45
C GLN A 157 8.87 1.16 -6.06
N ASP A 158 8.90 0.78 -4.78
CA ASP A 158 9.78 -0.28 -4.27
C ASP A 158 9.48 -1.63 -4.93
N ALA A 159 8.21 -1.93 -5.15
CA ALA A 159 7.78 -3.11 -5.86
C ALA A 159 8.32 -3.15 -7.31
N ALA A 160 8.18 -2.04 -8.04
CA ALA A 160 8.70 -1.91 -9.40
C ALA A 160 10.23 -2.01 -9.46
N ASN A 161 10.93 -1.36 -8.53
CA ASN A 161 12.39 -1.45 -8.39
C ASN A 161 12.83 -2.91 -8.15
N HIS A 162 12.15 -3.60 -7.24
CA HIS A 162 12.46 -5.01 -6.91
C HIS A 162 12.24 -5.94 -8.11
N ILE A 163 11.16 -5.76 -8.86
CA ILE A 163 10.88 -6.49 -10.09
C ILE A 163 11.99 -6.30 -11.12
N LEU A 164 12.41 -5.05 -11.37
CA LEU A 164 13.48 -4.78 -12.33
C LEU A 164 14.82 -5.33 -11.87
N LEU A 165 15.17 -5.16 -10.59
CA LEU A 165 16.40 -5.75 -10.02
C LEU A 165 16.46 -7.26 -10.22
N ARG A 166 15.34 -7.95 -10.03
CA ARG A 166 15.24 -9.38 -10.26
C ARG A 166 15.36 -9.72 -11.75
N GLY A 167 14.61 -9.03 -12.61
CA GLY A 167 14.57 -9.28 -14.05
C GLY A 167 15.89 -8.98 -14.78
N LEU A 168 16.61 -7.93 -14.37
CA LEU A 168 17.91 -7.57 -14.92
C LEU A 168 19.02 -8.55 -14.53
N GLN A 169 18.72 -9.49 -13.61
CA GLN A 169 19.70 -10.36 -12.97
C GLN A 169 20.89 -9.60 -12.36
N LYS A 170 20.67 -8.30 -12.09
CA LYS A 170 21.63 -7.32 -11.61
C LYS A 170 22.91 -7.22 -12.45
N ASP A 171 22.77 -7.19 -13.78
CA ASP A 171 23.80 -6.63 -14.68
C ASP A 171 23.86 -5.11 -14.53
N LEU A 172 24.31 -4.64 -13.37
CA LEU A 172 24.43 -3.22 -13.04
C LEU A 172 25.88 -2.70 -13.24
N LYS A 173 26.84 -3.56 -13.59
CA LYS A 173 28.25 -3.16 -13.79
C LYS A 173 28.50 -2.51 -15.14
N ASP A 174 27.90 -3.09 -16.18
CA ASP A 174 28.07 -2.66 -17.56
C ASP A 174 26.84 -1.83 -17.96
N PRO A 175 27.01 -0.52 -18.20
CA PRO A 175 25.92 0.36 -18.59
C PRO A 175 25.25 -0.07 -19.91
N ASP A 176 26.02 -0.59 -20.88
CA ASP A 176 25.48 -0.99 -22.18
C ASP A 176 24.63 -2.26 -22.05
N LEU A 177 25.14 -3.25 -21.32
CA LEU A 177 24.39 -4.48 -21.04
C LEU A 177 23.14 -4.19 -20.19
N PHE A 178 23.26 -3.31 -19.20
CA PHE A 178 22.13 -2.85 -18.39
C PHE A 178 21.05 -2.25 -19.28
N ARG A 179 21.42 -1.30 -20.15
CA ARG A 179 20.50 -0.60 -21.03
C ARG A 179 19.76 -1.57 -21.94
N ASP A 180 20.47 -2.48 -22.58
CA ASP A 180 19.88 -3.41 -23.54
C ASP A 180 18.92 -4.40 -22.85
N LYS A 181 19.29 -4.89 -21.65
CA LYS A 181 18.42 -5.73 -20.83
C LYS A 181 17.20 -4.97 -20.31
N LEU A 182 17.39 -3.72 -19.87
CA LEU A 182 16.29 -2.88 -19.41
C LEU A 182 15.28 -2.65 -20.53
N GLY A 183 15.72 -2.32 -21.75
CA GLY A 183 14.83 -2.19 -22.90
C GLY A 183 14.01 -3.46 -23.18
N GLY A 184 14.65 -4.63 -23.09
CA GLY A 184 13.96 -5.91 -23.25
C GLY A 184 12.93 -6.21 -22.16
N LEU A 185 13.16 -5.77 -20.92
CA LEU A 185 12.20 -5.89 -19.82
C LEU A 185 11.08 -4.87 -19.94
N CYS A 186 11.41 -3.63 -20.27
CA CYS A 186 10.48 -2.53 -20.45
C CYS A 186 9.46 -2.80 -21.55
N TYR A 187 9.90 -3.38 -22.67
CA TYR A 187 9.00 -3.83 -23.73
C TYR A 187 7.98 -4.88 -23.25
N LYS A 188 8.35 -5.74 -22.30
CA LYS A 188 7.50 -6.83 -21.81
C LYS A 188 6.65 -6.47 -20.61
N LEU A 189 7.18 -5.63 -19.72
CA LEU A 189 6.65 -5.40 -18.38
C LEU A 189 6.29 -3.93 -18.12
N GLY A 190 6.70 -3.00 -18.98
CA GLY A 190 6.51 -1.56 -18.76
C GLY A 190 5.05 -1.19 -18.58
N ASP A 191 4.13 -1.90 -19.26
CA ASP A 191 2.70 -1.61 -19.21
C ASP A 191 1.99 -2.29 -18.02
N LEU A 192 2.70 -3.15 -17.26
CA LEU A 192 2.14 -3.81 -16.07
C LEU A 192 2.04 -2.89 -14.85
N SER A 193 2.72 -1.75 -14.82
CA SER A 193 2.41 -0.71 -13.84
C SER A 193 2.97 0.65 -14.26
N PRO A 194 2.34 1.77 -13.84
CA PRO A 194 2.87 3.10 -14.10
C PRO A 194 4.30 3.31 -13.59
N GLU A 195 4.65 2.71 -12.46
CA GLU A 195 5.99 2.77 -11.85
C GLU A 195 7.02 2.02 -12.71
N LEU A 196 6.68 0.84 -13.25
CA LEU A 196 7.54 0.11 -14.18
C LEU A 196 7.77 0.93 -15.45
N ARG A 197 6.70 1.49 -16.03
CA ARG A 197 6.81 2.41 -17.18
C ARG A 197 7.72 3.59 -16.88
N GLY A 198 7.55 4.21 -15.71
CA GLY A 198 8.38 5.31 -15.24
C GLY A 198 9.87 4.97 -15.29
N LEU A 199 10.25 3.78 -14.83
CA LEU A 199 11.64 3.33 -14.82
C LEU A 199 12.21 3.07 -16.23
N CYS A 200 11.36 2.90 -17.23
CA CYS A 200 11.75 2.69 -18.63
C CYS A 200 12.11 3.97 -19.38
N VAL A 201 11.63 5.13 -18.93
CA VAL A 201 11.77 6.39 -19.67
C VAL A 201 13.19 6.96 -19.64
N ASN A 202 13.95 6.69 -18.57
CA ASN A 202 15.33 7.18 -18.42
C ASN A 202 16.18 6.08 -17.79
N TRP A 203 16.90 5.34 -18.63
CA TRP A 203 17.71 4.20 -18.18
C TRP A 203 18.87 4.63 -17.29
N LYS A 204 19.49 5.80 -17.54
CA LYS A 204 20.64 6.29 -16.75
C LYS A 204 20.24 6.53 -15.31
N ASN A 205 19.13 7.21 -15.09
CA ASN A 205 18.60 7.45 -13.76
C ASN A 205 18.15 6.15 -13.08
N THR A 206 17.46 5.28 -13.81
CA THR A 206 17.06 3.97 -13.29
C THR A 206 18.29 3.13 -12.90
N TRP A 207 19.38 3.18 -13.67
CA TRP A 207 20.63 2.48 -13.35
C TRP A 207 21.22 2.93 -12.02
N GLU A 208 21.31 4.24 -11.78
CA GLU A 208 21.83 4.80 -10.53
C GLU A 208 20.97 4.41 -9.33
N ILE A 209 19.63 4.54 -9.45
CA ILE A 209 18.69 4.13 -8.38
C ILE A 209 18.86 2.63 -8.05
N LEU A 210 18.91 1.77 -9.07
CA LEU A 210 19.01 0.33 -8.85
C LEU A 210 20.38 -0.07 -8.27
N LYS A 211 21.46 0.65 -8.60
CA LYS A 211 22.77 0.48 -7.97
C LYS A 211 22.75 0.82 -6.50
N GLU A 212 22.14 1.95 -6.13
CA GLU A 212 22.01 2.39 -4.74
C GLU A 212 21.25 1.35 -3.92
N ILE A 213 20.07 0.92 -4.38
CA ILE A 213 19.27 -0.11 -3.73
C ILE A 213 20.05 -1.41 -3.59
N ALA A 214 20.75 -1.86 -4.64
CA ALA A 214 21.56 -3.06 -4.58
C ALA A 214 22.70 -2.93 -3.55
N GLY A 215 23.33 -1.76 -3.45
CA GLY A 215 24.36 -1.46 -2.46
C GLY A 215 23.88 -1.57 -1.02
N GLU A 216 22.64 -1.13 -0.74
CA GLU A 216 22.02 -1.20 0.59
C GLU A 216 21.50 -2.60 0.95
N GLU A 217 20.93 -3.32 -0.03
CA GLU A 217 20.36 -4.65 0.19
C GLU A 217 21.43 -5.70 0.51
N CYS A 218 22.62 -5.61 -0.08
CA CYS A 218 23.66 -6.64 0.04
C CYS A 218 24.14 -6.86 1.49
N PRO A 219 24.52 -5.83 2.27
CA PRO A 219 24.88 -6.00 3.67
C PRO A 219 23.76 -6.59 4.53
N GLN A 220 22.52 -6.13 4.33
CA GLN A 220 21.36 -6.63 5.09
C GLN A 220 21.08 -8.10 4.79
N LEU A 221 21.21 -8.50 3.52
CA LEU A 221 21.08 -9.89 3.09
C LEU A 221 22.21 -10.74 3.68
N GLU A 222 23.44 -10.24 3.68
CA GLU A 222 24.59 -10.93 4.26
C GLU A 222 24.35 -11.28 5.74
N GLU A 223 23.88 -10.32 6.52
CA GLU A 223 23.57 -10.50 7.93
C GLU A 223 22.43 -11.50 8.13
N ALA A 224 21.33 -11.36 7.37
CA ALA A 224 20.19 -12.28 7.43
C ALA A 224 20.60 -13.72 7.11
N LEU A 225 21.45 -13.91 6.09
CA LEU A 225 21.96 -15.23 5.71
C LEU A 225 22.89 -15.82 6.78
N LYS A 226 23.80 -15.03 7.34
CA LYS A 226 24.67 -15.48 8.44
C LYS A 226 23.84 -15.92 9.65
N ASN A 227 22.79 -15.18 9.99
CA ASN A 227 21.91 -15.53 11.11
C ASN A 227 21.08 -16.78 10.81
N ALA A 228 20.53 -16.90 9.60
CA ALA A 228 19.82 -18.08 9.13
C ALA A 228 20.68 -19.36 9.16
N LEU A 229 21.92 -19.28 8.69
CA LEU A 229 22.84 -20.42 8.58
C LEU A 229 23.54 -20.77 9.90
N ARG A 230 23.41 -19.94 10.94
CA ARG A 230 23.90 -20.25 12.30
C ARG A 230 23.03 -21.28 13.02
N THR A 231 21.76 -21.40 12.65
CA THR A 231 20.85 -22.37 13.26
C THR A 231 20.99 -23.74 12.61
N GLU A 232 21.09 -24.82 13.39
CA GLU A 232 21.27 -26.20 12.87
C GLU A 232 20.05 -26.71 12.08
N GLN A 233 18.90 -26.06 12.19
CA GLN A 233 17.68 -26.41 11.46
C GLN A 233 17.26 -25.28 10.53
N VAL A 234 17.38 -25.51 9.22
CA VAL A 234 16.75 -24.67 8.21
C VAL A 234 15.25 -24.94 8.22
N THR A 235 14.46 -23.89 8.38
CA THR A 235 13.00 -23.96 8.36
C THR A 235 12.45 -23.47 7.03
N HIS A 236 11.18 -23.74 6.76
CA HIS A 236 10.47 -23.12 5.62
C HIS A 236 10.56 -21.58 5.64
N GLY A 237 10.49 -20.96 6.83
CA GLY A 237 10.67 -19.51 6.99
C GLY A 237 12.08 -19.05 6.63
N THR A 238 13.11 -19.82 7.00
CA THR A 238 14.51 -19.56 6.62
C THR A 238 14.68 -19.60 5.10
N CYS A 239 14.01 -20.55 4.42
CA CYS A 239 14.07 -20.70 2.97
C CYS A 239 13.38 -19.56 2.20
N GLN A 240 12.54 -18.74 2.85
CA GLN A 240 12.01 -17.54 2.21
C GLN A 240 13.10 -16.52 1.86
N LEU A 241 14.27 -16.55 2.52
CA LEU A 241 15.40 -15.69 2.17
C LEU A 241 15.97 -16.00 0.77
N LEU A 242 15.68 -17.18 0.19
CA LEU A 242 16.12 -17.53 -1.15
C LEU A 242 15.55 -16.61 -2.23
N SER A 243 14.36 -16.03 -2.01
CA SER A 243 13.81 -15.03 -2.94
C SER A 243 14.68 -13.77 -3.00
N ARG A 244 15.34 -13.41 -1.90
CA ARG A 244 16.30 -12.30 -1.82
C ARG A 244 17.67 -12.68 -2.38
N CYS A 245 17.99 -13.97 -2.42
CA CYS A 245 19.16 -14.50 -3.11
C CYS A 245 19.01 -14.49 -4.64
N ALA A 246 17.79 -14.42 -5.17
CA ALA A 246 17.58 -14.18 -6.58
C ALA A 246 18.05 -12.76 -6.93
N GLY A 247 19.09 -12.66 -7.77
CA GLY A 247 19.67 -11.39 -8.18
C GLY A 247 20.84 -10.89 -7.34
N ILE A 248 21.68 -11.70 -6.70
CA ILE A 248 22.85 -11.23 -5.92
C ILE A 248 24.06 -10.70 -6.74
N GLY A 249 23.86 -10.21 -7.97
CA GLY A 249 24.92 -9.85 -8.93
C GLY A 249 26.03 -8.93 -8.38
N GLU A 250 25.64 -7.86 -7.67
CA GLU A 250 26.55 -6.86 -7.08
C GLU A 250 27.06 -7.21 -5.68
N CYS A 251 26.47 -8.20 -5.00
CA CYS A 251 26.90 -8.54 -3.66
C CYS A 251 28.28 -9.24 -3.65
N SER A 252 28.94 -9.19 -2.49
CA SER A 252 30.25 -9.83 -2.29
C SER A 252 30.19 -11.34 -2.61
N LEU A 253 31.34 -11.92 -2.98
CA LEU A 253 31.46 -13.37 -3.19
C LEU A 253 31.02 -14.17 -1.95
N ASP A 254 31.16 -13.59 -0.75
CA ASP A 254 30.69 -14.19 0.49
C ASP A 254 29.16 -14.31 0.54
N VAL A 255 28.42 -13.25 0.18
CA VAL A 255 26.94 -13.30 0.07
C VAL A 255 26.52 -14.35 -0.94
N LYS A 256 27.21 -14.41 -2.09
CA LYS A 256 26.95 -15.42 -3.13
C LYS A 256 27.12 -16.84 -2.60
N ARG A 257 28.19 -17.09 -1.86
CA ARG A 257 28.44 -18.38 -1.21
C ARG A 257 27.38 -18.71 -0.16
N LEU A 258 27.00 -17.74 0.68
CA LEU A 258 25.97 -17.93 1.71
C LEU A 258 24.61 -18.26 1.10
N CYS A 259 24.22 -17.59 0.01
CA CYS A 259 23.01 -17.91 -0.73
C CYS A 259 23.04 -19.33 -1.28
N LEU A 260 24.14 -19.75 -1.91
CA LEU A 260 24.29 -21.13 -2.41
C LEU A 260 24.21 -22.17 -1.28
N GLN A 261 24.80 -21.88 -0.13
CA GLN A 261 24.71 -22.73 1.06
C GLN A 261 23.27 -22.86 1.54
N LEU A 262 22.53 -21.76 1.65
CA LEU A 262 21.12 -21.77 2.05
C LEU A 262 20.28 -22.56 1.04
N THR A 263 20.49 -22.36 -0.27
CA THR A 263 19.77 -23.11 -1.32
C THR A 263 19.96 -24.60 -1.16
N THR A 264 21.21 -25.02 -0.96
CA THR A 264 21.55 -26.44 -0.78
C THR A 264 20.83 -27.04 0.44
N GLN A 265 20.83 -26.34 1.57
CA GLN A 265 20.15 -26.83 2.78
C GLN A 265 18.62 -26.87 2.59
N CYS A 266 18.03 -25.84 2.02
CA CYS A 266 16.59 -25.78 1.74
C CYS A 266 16.10 -26.92 0.83
N LEU A 267 16.89 -27.29 -0.18
CA LEU A 267 16.63 -28.44 -1.05
C LEU A 267 16.77 -29.76 -0.28
N MET A 268 17.82 -29.92 0.54
CA MET A 268 18.03 -31.13 1.36
C MET A 268 16.85 -31.40 2.30
N PHE A 269 16.27 -30.35 2.91
CA PHE A 269 15.12 -30.48 3.80
C PHE A 269 13.76 -30.50 3.09
N ARG A 270 13.73 -30.51 1.74
CA ARG A 270 12.51 -30.48 0.91
C ARG A 270 11.56 -29.34 1.27
N HIS A 271 12.10 -28.21 1.73
CA HIS A 271 11.31 -27.01 2.00
C HIS A 271 10.99 -26.21 0.73
N VAL A 272 11.66 -26.55 -0.37
CA VAL A 272 11.43 -26.01 -1.71
C VAL A 272 11.64 -27.12 -2.71
N ASP A 273 10.85 -27.10 -3.78
CA ASP A 273 10.94 -28.11 -4.84
C ASP A 273 12.17 -27.85 -5.73
N GLY A 274 12.67 -28.88 -6.42
CA GLY A 274 13.88 -28.77 -7.26
C GLY A 274 13.77 -27.72 -8.38
N SER A 275 12.55 -27.30 -8.72
CA SER A 275 12.23 -26.19 -9.62
C SER A 275 12.62 -24.81 -9.08
N VAL A 276 12.89 -24.66 -7.78
CA VAL A 276 13.38 -23.41 -7.14
C VAL A 276 14.86 -23.15 -7.43
N MET A 277 15.54 -24.06 -8.15
CA MET A 277 16.66 -23.68 -9.04
C MET A 277 16.18 -22.84 -10.24
N TYR A 278 15.22 -21.94 -9.99
CA TYR A 278 14.55 -21.16 -11.01
C TYR A 278 15.61 -20.36 -11.73
N ASP A 279 15.69 -20.59 -13.03
CA ASP A 279 16.39 -19.72 -13.97
C ASP A 279 15.83 -18.31 -13.77
N SER A 280 16.49 -17.55 -12.89
CA SER A 280 16.10 -16.19 -12.51
C SER A 280 16.22 -15.21 -13.68
N SER A 281 16.55 -15.68 -14.89
CA SER A 281 16.75 -14.88 -16.09
C SER A 281 15.48 -14.44 -16.79
N LYS A 282 14.33 -15.02 -16.47
CA LYS A 282 13.08 -14.70 -17.15
C LYS A 282 12.00 -14.39 -16.14
N ILE A 283 12.00 -13.15 -15.65
CA ILE A 283 10.81 -12.61 -15.02
C ILE A 283 9.70 -12.52 -16.08
N THR A 284 8.57 -13.18 -15.80
CA THR A 284 7.39 -13.19 -16.65
C THR A 284 6.32 -12.25 -16.12
N GLU A 285 5.37 -11.86 -16.96
CA GLU A 285 4.17 -11.12 -16.54
C GLU A 285 3.44 -11.84 -15.40
N TYR A 286 3.30 -13.16 -15.47
CA TYR A 286 2.70 -13.96 -14.41
C TYR A 286 3.41 -13.80 -13.07
N GLU A 287 4.75 -13.79 -13.06
CA GLU A 287 5.52 -13.60 -11.83
C GLU A 287 5.41 -12.18 -11.27
N VAL A 288 5.34 -11.18 -12.14
CA VAL A 288 5.07 -9.78 -11.74
C VAL A 288 3.71 -9.66 -11.10
N ASN A 289 2.67 -10.17 -11.77
CA ASN A 289 1.30 -10.16 -11.25
C ASN A 289 1.20 -10.91 -9.92
N LYS A 290 1.87 -12.07 -9.80
CA LYS A 290 1.94 -12.82 -8.54
C LYS A 290 2.65 -12.03 -7.43
N PHE A 291 3.70 -11.28 -7.76
CA PHE A 291 4.42 -10.45 -6.80
C PHE A 291 3.56 -9.28 -6.31
N PHE A 292 2.92 -8.54 -7.22
CA PHE A 292 1.98 -7.48 -6.89
C PHE A 292 0.79 -8.00 -6.08
N PHE A 293 0.24 -9.15 -6.46
CA PHE A 293 -0.80 -9.82 -5.70
C PHE A 293 -0.33 -10.21 -4.29
N GLY A 294 0.91 -10.65 -4.12
CA GLY A 294 1.49 -10.91 -2.79
C GLY A 294 1.60 -9.65 -1.91
N ILE A 295 1.87 -8.48 -2.51
CA ILE A 295 1.83 -7.19 -1.79
C ILE A 295 0.39 -6.86 -1.37
N TYR A 296 -0.57 -7.08 -2.25
CA TYR A 296 -1.99 -6.95 -1.93
C TYR A 296 -2.41 -7.90 -0.79
N GLU A 297 -2.09 -9.19 -0.87
CA GLU A 297 -2.45 -10.15 0.17
C GLU A 297 -1.82 -9.81 1.54
N LYS A 298 -0.60 -9.28 1.53
CA LYS A 298 0.12 -8.98 2.77
C LYS A 298 -0.29 -7.64 3.39
N TYR A 299 -0.46 -6.61 2.58
CA TYR A 299 -0.63 -5.23 3.07
C TYR A 299 -1.97 -4.60 2.69
N GLY A 300 -2.72 -5.21 1.77
CA GLY A 300 -3.94 -4.66 1.20
C GLY A 300 -3.69 -3.46 0.28
N PHE A 301 -2.46 -3.27 -0.18
CA PHE A 301 -2.10 -2.27 -1.19
C PHE A 301 -2.24 -2.88 -2.58
N ASP A 302 -3.26 -2.45 -3.31
CA ASP A 302 -3.50 -2.93 -4.66
C ASP A 302 -2.52 -2.27 -5.64
N ILE A 303 -1.80 -3.12 -6.37
CA ILE A 303 -0.92 -2.72 -7.46
C ILE A 303 -1.47 -3.35 -8.73
N GLN A 304 -2.49 -2.70 -9.30
CA GLN A 304 -3.14 -3.25 -10.48
C GLN A 304 -2.33 -2.98 -11.75
N PRO A 305 -2.29 -3.96 -12.68
CA PRO A 305 -1.86 -3.76 -14.05
C PRO A 305 -2.70 -2.71 -14.73
N HIS A 306 -2.05 -1.82 -15.46
CA HIS A 306 -2.76 -0.84 -16.25
C HIS A 306 -3.19 -1.46 -17.59
N ASP A 307 -4.49 -1.52 -17.88
CA ASP A 307 -4.94 -1.62 -19.27
C ASP A 307 -4.97 -0.21 -19.84
N TYR A 308 -3.85 0.27 -20.39
CA TYR A 308 -3.90 1.50 -21.16
C TYR A 308 -4.14 1.15 -22.62
N ALA A 309 -5.39 0.84 -22.96
CA ALA A 309 -5.84 0.80 -24.35
C ALA A 309 -6.16 2.24 -24.80
N SER A 310 -5.15 3.08 -24.91
CA SER A 310 -5.32 4.45 -25.42
C SER A 310 -5.09 4.52 -26.91
N GLN A 311 -5.78 5.47 -27.51
CA GLN A 311 -5.51 5.92 -28.87
C GLN A 311 -4.09 6.51 -29.02
N TYR A 312 -3.46 6.92 -27.92
CA TYR A 312 -2.14 7.58 -27.86
C TYR A 312 -1.22 6.90 -26.83
N PRO A 313 -0.67 5.72 -27.15
CA PRO A 313 0.11 4.92 -26.20
C PRO A 313 1.49 5.55 -25.86
N GLU A 314 1.92 6.56 -26.60
CA GLU A 314 3.12 7.35 -26.32
C GLU A 314 2.94 8.40 -25.21
N ASP A 315 1.71 8.85 -24.95
CA ASP A 315 1.42 9.95 -24.03
C ASP A 315 1.88 9.71 -22.58
N PRO A 316 1.70 8.51 -21.97
CA PRO A 316 2.26 8.22 -20.66
C PRO A 316 3.77 8.43 -20.60
N SER A 317 4.51 7.98 -21.62
CA SER A 317 5.97 8.15 -21.66
C SER A 317 6.39 9.59 -21.88
N LEU A 318 5.67 10.33 -22.73
CA LEU A 318 5.92 11.77 -22.92
C LEU A 318 5.71 12.54 -21.61
N SER A 319 4.63 12.22 -20.89
CA SER A 319 4.34 12.84 -19.60
C SER A 319 5.42 12.52 -18.56
N LEU A 320 5.81 11.25 -18.43
CA LEU A 320 6.86 10.82 -17.51
C LEU A 320 8.24 11.39 -17.87
N MET A 321 8.55 11.51 -19.16
CA MET A 321 9.77 12.14 -19.65
C MET A 321 9.83 13.58 -19.17
N LEU A 322 8.80 14.38 -19.44
CA LEU A 322 8.75 15.77 -19.04
C LEU A 322 8.81 15.92 -17.51
N TYR A 323 8.06 15.11 -16.78
CA TYR A 323 8.08 15.13 -15.31
C TYR A 323 9.48 14.88 -14.74
N ARG A 324 10.23 13.91 -15.28
CA ARG A 324 11.60 13.60 -14.84
C ARG A 324 12.59 14.72 -15.13
N GLU A 325 12.34 15.50 -16.17
CA GLU A 325 13.13 16.70 -16.50
C GLU A 325 12.76 17.91 -15.61
N GLY A 326 11.84 17.74 -14.64
CA GLY A 326 11.35 18.82 -13.79
C GLY A 326 10.36 19.74 -14.51
N SER A 327 9.81 19.28 -15.62
CA SER A 327 8.96 20.03 -16.53
C SER A 327 7.51 19.55 -16.51
N GLY A 328 6.61 20.44 -16.89
CA GLY A 328 5.19 20.12 -17.08
C GLY A 328 4.85 19.74 -18.52
N PRO A 329 3.60 19.31 -18.78
CA PRO A 329 3.15 18.93 -20.12
C PRO A 329 3.27 20.08 -21.14
N PHE A 330 3.25 21.34 -20.69
CA PHE A 330 3.34 22.54 -21.54
C PHE A 330 4.78 23.06 -21.74
N ASP A 331 5.80 22.27 -21.42
CA ASP A 331 7.20 22.69 -21.60
C ASP A 331 7.57 22.79 -23.10
N PRO A 332 7.97 23.98 -23.60
CA PRO A 332 8.41 24.16 -24.99
C PRO A 332 9.69 23.36 -25.33
N SER A 333 10.39 22.84 -24.32
CA SER A 333 11.55 21.97 -24.47
C SER A 333 11.21 20.53 -24.84
N CYS A 334 9.94 20.12 -24.82
CA CYS A 334 9.51 18.76 -25.14
C CYS A 334 10.19 18.17 -26.40
N PRO A 335 10.24 18.86 -27.56
CA PRO A 335 10.85 18.30 -28.77
C PRO A 335 12.37 18.11 -28.66
N ARG A 336 13.01 18.85 -27.74
CA ARG A 336 14.44 18.73 -27.43
C ARG A 336 14.70 17.51 -26.56
N HIS A 337 13.92 17.34 -25.48
CA HIS A 337 14.02 16.17 -24.61
C HIS A 337 13.74 14.88 -25.38
N LEU A 338 12.66 14.85 -26.16
CA LEU A 338 12.33 13.71 -27.02
C LEU A 338 13.44 13.41 -28.04
N GLY A 339 14.23 14.40 -28.45
CA GLY A 339 15.36 14.21 -29.37
C GLY A 339 16.57 13.52 -28.76
N ASP A 340 16.63 13.33 -27.43
CA ASP A 340 17.69 12.58 -26.76
C ASP A 340 17.39 11.07 -26.80
N CYS A 341 17.57 10.49 -27.99
CA CYS A 341 17.36 9.06 -28.20
C CYS A 341 18.15 8.17 -27.25
N ASP A 342 19.37 8.59 -26.84
CA ASP A 342 20.22 7.79 -25.98
C ASP A 342 19.59 7.59 -24.60
N THR A 343 19.01 8.65 -24.03
CA THR A 343 18.34 8.59 -22.72
C THR A 343 17.08 7.73 -22.74
N HIS A 344 16.36 7.68 -23.87
CA HIS A 344 15.07 7.00 -23.99
C HIS A 344 15.13 5.59 -24.60
N ARG A 345 16.33 5.02 -24.82
CA ARG A 345 16.50 3.71 -25.48
C ARG A 345 15.74 2.54 -24.85
N SER A 346 15.41 2.62 -23.57
CA SER A 346 14.66 1.58 -22.87
C SER A 346 13.14 1.70 -23.01
N ASP A 347 12.61 2.81 -23.51
CA ASP A 347 11.19 3.02 -23.75
C ASP A 347 10.90 2.93 -25.25
N SER A 348 10.19 1.88 -25.68
CA SER A 348 9.92 1.63 -27.10
C SER A 348 9.09 2.72 -27.77
N TYR A 349 8.23 3.42 -27.01
CA TYR A 349 7.35 4.44 -27.57
C TYR A 349 8.12 5.72 -27.83
N LEU A 350 8.92 6.19 -26.85
CA LEU A 350 9.80 7.34 -27.05
C LEU A 350 10.87 7.07 -28.10
N LEU A 351 11.47 5.88 -28.08
CA LEU A 351 12.50 5.49 -29.04
C LEU A 351 11.98 5.54 -30.48
N SER A 352 10.72 5.15 -30.71
CA SER A 352 10.10 5.19 -32.04
C SER A 352 9.92 6.59 -32.62
N HIS A 353 9.98 7.63 -31.77
CA HIS A 353 9.76 9.03 -32.14
C HIS A 353 11.00 9.92 -31.98
N CYS A 354 12.03 9.46 -31.27
CA CYS A 354 13.18 10.28 -30.93
C CYS A 354 14.05 10.63 -32.16
N ASP A 355 14.18 9.71 -33.13
CA ASP A 355 14.96 9.90 -34.37
C ASP A 355 14.22 10.72 -35.44
N GLY A 356 12.99 11.15 -35.15
CA GLY A 356 12.19 11.97 -36.05
C GLY A 356 12.85 13.32 -36.35
N THR A 357 12.43 13.96 -37.44
CA THR A 357 12.79 15.34 -37.74
C THR A 357 12.36 16.28 -36.60
N PRO A 358 13.02 17.44 -36.44
CA PRO A 358 12.57 18.44 -35.46
C PRO A 358 11.11 18.86 -35.63
N HIS A 359 10.57 18.79 -36.85
CA HIS A 359 9.17 19.08 -37.14
C HIS A 359 8.25 17.96 -36.63
N GLU A 360 8.58 16.68 -36.85
CA GLU A 360 7.80 15.55 -36.36
C GLU A 360 7.76 15.50 -34.84
N ARG A 361 8.91 15.68 -34.17
CA ARG A 361 8.97 15.75 -32.70
C ARG A 361 8.13 16.90 -32.15
N ARG A 362 8.14 18.06 -32.83
CA ARG A 362 7.29 19.20 -32.45
C ARG A 362 5.80 18.87 -32.62
N ASN A 363 5.40 18.30 -33.75
CA ASN A 363 4.01 17.94 -33.98
C ASN A 363 3.49 16.95 -32.93
N LEU A 364 4.33 16.00 -32.51
CA LEU A 364 3.99 15.05 -31.45
C LEU A 364 3.79 15.75 -30.10
N CYS A 365 4.77 16.57 -29.68
CA CYS A 365 4.69 17.35 -28.44
C CYS A 365 3.51 18.33 -28.42
N ASP A 366 3.26 19.04 -29.52
CA ASP A 366 2.11 19.94 -29.65
C ASP A 366 0.78 19.16 -29.59
N GLY A 367 0.76 17.93 -30.14
CA GLY A 367 -0.37 17.01 -30.04
C GLY A 367 -0.63 16.58 -28.59
N PHE A 368 0.42 16.18 -27.89
CA PHE A 368 0.35 15.84 -26.46
C PHE A 368 -0.13 17.03 -25.63
N GLN A 369 0.43 18.23 -25.85
CA GLN A 369 0.00 19.46 -25.17
C GLN A 369 -1.49 19.73 -25.33
N ARG A 370 -2.02 19.65 -26.57
CA ARG A 370 -3.46 19.82 -26.82
C ARG A 370 -4.31 18.79 -26.08
N ARG A 371 -3.83 17.56 -25.89
CA ARG A 371 -4.54 16.53 -25.12
C ARG A 371 -4.42 16.74 -23.60
N MET A 372 -3.46 17.53 -23.14
CA MET A 372 -3.31 17.93 -21.74
C MET A 372 -4.08 19.21 -21.40
N GLU A 373 -4.61 19.92 -22.39
CA GLU A 373 -5.48 21.08 -22.16
C GLU A 373 -6.78 20.68 -21.46
N TYR A 374 -7.13 21.44 -20.44
CA TYR A 374 -8.32 21.20 -19.62
C TYR A 374 -9.62 21.21 -20.44
N ASP A 375 -9.75 22.16 -21.35
CA ASP A 375 -10.96 22.36 -22.17
C ASP A 375 -11.09 21.34 -23.31
N ASN A 376 -10.13 20.41 -23.47
CA ASN A 376 -10.22 19.36 -24.47
C ASN A 376 -11.06 18.18 -23.96
N PRO A 377 -12.30 17.97 -24.46
CA PRO A 377 -13.17 16.89 -24.00
C PRO A 377 -12.66 15.49 -24.38
N HIS A 378 -11.71 15.42 -25.33
CA HIS A 378 -11.04 14.20 -25.76
C HIS A 378 -9.59 14.11 -25.25
N GLY A 379 -9.19 15.03 -24.36
CA GLY A 379 -7.88 15.03 -23.70
C GLY A 379 -7.85 14.11 -22.48
N HIS A 380 -6.72 14.10 -21.77
CA HIS A 380 -6.56 13.32 -20.53
C HIS A 380 -7.09 14.08 -19.30
N ILE A 381 -6.90 15.40 -19.27
CA ILE A 381 -7.20 16.22 -18.09
C ILE A 381 -8.70 16.51 -17.94
N GLY A 382 -9.40 16.83 -19.02
CA GLY A 382 -10.84 17.12 -19.00
C GLY A 382 -11.69 15.97 -18.45
N PRO A 383 -11.58 14.74 -18.99
CA PRO A 383 -12.27 13.56 -18.47
C PRO A 383 -11.93 13.27 -17.01
N LEU A 384 -10.66 13.39 -16.62
CA LEU A 384 -10.23 13.19 -15.24
C LEU A 384 -10.90 14.20 -14.30
N TYR A 385 -10.90 15.49 -14.65
CA TYR A 385 -11.58 16.52 -13.86
C TYR A 385 -13.09 16.30 -13.78
N ASN A 386 -13.73 15.94 -14.90
CA ASN A 386 -15.15 15.65 -14.94
C ASN A 386 -15.49 14.46 -14.02
N SER A 387 -14.64 13.43 -13.99
CA SER A 387 -14.79 12.28 -13.11
C SER A 387 -14.80 12.68 -11.63
N PHE A 388 -13.98 13.65 -11.23
CA PHE A 388 -13.96 14.18 -9.86
C PHE A 388 -15.12 15.13 -9.57
N SER A 389 -15.52 15.92 -10.56
CA SER A 389 -16.61 16.90 -10.43
C SER A 389 -17.97 16.24 -10.19
N HIS A 390 -18.24 15.14 -10.89
CA HIS A 390 -19.48 14.38 -10.73
C HIS A 390 -19.52 13.61 -9.40
N LYS A 391 -18.36 13.33 -8.80
CA LYS A 391 -18.21 12.60 -7.53
C LYS A 391 -18.09 13.47 -6.29
N ASN A 392 -17.90 14.79 -6.44
CA ASN A 392 -17.74 15.73 -5.32
C ASN A 392 -19.06 16.28 -4.75
N THR A 393 -20.22 15.73 -5.12
CA THR A 393 -21.53 16.26 -4.71
C THR A 393 -21.95 15.94 -3.26
N SER A 394 -21.21 15.12 -2.52
CA SER A 394 -21.48 14.86 -1.09
C SER A 394 -20.59 15.71 -0.17
N ASN A 395 -21.20 16.59 0.62
CA ASN A 395 -20.54 17.37 1.67
C ASN A 395 -19.64 16.49 2.57
N TYR A 396 -18.35 16.80 2.57
CA TYR A 396 -17.23 16.10 3.23
C TYR A 396 -17.23 16.19 4.78
N ARG A 397 -18.40 16.08 5.41
CA ARG A 397 -18.58 16.16 6.87
C ARG A 397 -19.09 14.86 7.49
N SER A 398 -18.97 13.74 6.80
CA SER A 398 -19.42 12.46 7.31
C SER A 398 -18.36 11.86 8.22
N ASP A 399 -18.61 11.90 9.53
CA ASP A 399 -17.89 11.17 10.59
C ASP A 399 -17.89 9.63 10.39
N LYS A 400 -18.57 9.13 9.36
CA LYS A 400 -18.57 7.72 8.98
C LYS A 400 -17.51 7.46 7.92
N LEU A 401 -16.41 6.88 8.38
CA LEU A 401 -15.28 6.34 7.60
C LEU A 401 -15.70 5.45 6.42
N TYR A 402 -16.91 4.89 6.50
CA TYR A 402 -17.44 3.95 5.52
C TYR A 402 -18.92 4.17 5.16
N SER A 403 -19.43 5.41 5.20
CA SER A 403 -20.78 5.63 4.66
C SER A 403 -20.83 5.18 3.19
N SER A 404 -21.87 4.45 2.79
CA SER A 404 -22.07 4.05 1.39
C SER A 404 -22.00 5.24 0.42
N SER A 405 -22.44 6.43 0.85
CA SER A 405 -22.28 7.69 0.11
C SER A 405 -20.82 8.11 -0.15
N PHE A 406 -19.86 7.67 0.66
CA PHE A 406 -18.42 7.98 0.50
C PHE A 406 -17.76 7.16 -0.63
N TYR A 407 -18.37 6.02 -0.98
CA TYR A 407 -17.78 5.02 -1.87
C TYR A 407 -18.48 4.87 -3.22
N ASN A 408 -19.67 5.45 -3.36
CA ASN A 408 -20.43 5.43 -4.60
C ASN A 408 -19.58 5.99 -5.76
N GLY A 409 -19.44 5.18 -6.81
CA GLY A 409 -18.69 5.52 -8.01
C GLY A 409 -17.19 5.21 -7.97
N TYR A 410 -16.57 4.82 -6.85
CA TYR A 410 -15.16 4.41 -6.81
C TYR A 410 -15.05 2.87 -6.94
N ASP A 411 -15.59 2.29 -7.99
CA ASP A 411 -15.50 0.84 -8.23
C ASP A 411 -14.06 0.39 -8.60
N ARG A 412 -13.88 -0.91 -8.87
CA ARG A 412 -12.57 -1.47 -9.24
C ARG A 412 -12.02 -0.81 -10.50
N ASP A 413 -12.86 -0.61 -11.51
CA ASP A 413 -12.45 -0.07 -12.80
C ASP A 413 -12.07 1.40 -12.69
N PHE A 414 -12.82 2.20 -11.93
CA PHE A 414 -12.45 3.57 -11.63
C PHE A 414 -11.09 3.65 -10.93
N CYS A 415 -10.88 2.84 -9.89
CA CYS A 415 -9.60 2.80 -9.20
C CYS A 415 -8.46 2.36 -10.12
N ARG A 416 -8.70 1.43 -11.04
CA ARG A 416 -7.69 0.98 -12.01
C ARG A 416 -7.28 2.09 -12.97
N HIS A 417 -8.24 2.73 -13.64
CA HIS A 417 -7.96 3.71 -14.68
C HIS A 417 -7.55 5.07 -14.11
N THR A 418 -8.32 5.60 -13.15
CA THR A 418 -8.09 6.95 -12.62
C THR A 418 -6.78 7.06 -11.85
N LEU A 419 -6.38 6.05 -11.07
CA LEU A 419 -5.11 6.15 -10.35
C LEU A 419 -3.90 6.18 -11.27
N ALA A 420 -3.99 5.50 -12.41
CA ALA A 420 -2.92 5.54 -13.39
C ALA A 420 -2.91 6.85 -14.19
N ASP A 421 -4.07 7.36 -14.59
CA ASP A 421 -4.17 8.71 -15.19
C ASP A 421 -3.63 9.78 -14.22
N CYS A 422 -3.96 9.66 -12.93
CA CYS A 422 -3.40 10.49 -11.87
C CYS A 422 -1.86 10.39 -11.83
N PHE A 423 -1.31 9.19 -11.89
CA PHE A 423 0.13 8.99 -11.88
C PHE A 423 0.82 9.69 -13.07
N PHE A 424 0.32 9.45 -14.28
CA PHE A 424 0.96 9.96 -15.49
C PHE A 424 0.73 11.45 -15.70
N TYR A 425 -0.49 11.94 -15.51
CA TYR A 425 -0.93 13.23 -16.07
C TYR A 425 -1.11 14.34 -15.04
N VAL A 426 -1.17 14.00 -13.75
CA VAL A 426 -1.37 14.99 -12.68
C VAL A 426 -0.05 15.48 -12.09
N SER A 427 1.04 14.78 -12.40
CA SER A 427 2.44 15.18 -12.18
C SER A 427 2.75 16.51 -12.89
N GLY A 428 2.52 17.64 -12.21
CA GLY A 428 2.68 19.00 -12.75
C GLY A 428 1.38 19.79 -12.96
N SER A 429 0.23 19.20 -12.63
CA SER A 429 -1.07 19.89 -12.69
C SER A 429 -1.34 20.77 -11.45
N GLY A 430 -2.30 21.70 -11.57
CA GLY A 430 -2.68 22.61 -10.47
C GLY A 430 -3.25 21.90 -9.23
N GLY A 431 -3.32 22.62 -8.10
CA GLY A 431 -3.64 22.03 -6.79
C GLY A 431 -4.95 21.24 -6.69
N TYR A 432 -5.97 21.57 -7.50
CA TYR A 432 -7.25 20.85 -7.49
C TYR A 432 -7.13 19.39 -7.95
N LEU A 433 -6.49 19.15 -9.10
CA LEU A 433 -6.37 17.79 -9.67
C LEU A 433 -5.49 16.92 -8.77
N LYS A 434 -4.36 17.46 -8.30
CA LYS A 434 -3.49 16.79 -7.35
C LYS A 434 -4.26 16.36 -6.11
N HIS A 435 -4.98 17.28 -5.47
CA HIS A 435 -5.76 16.97 -4.27
C HIS A 435 -6.81 15.88 -4.51
N ASN A 436 -7.51 15.89 -5.64
CA ASN A 436 -8.51 14.86 -5.95
C ASN A 436 -7.89 13.51 -6.32
N CYS A 437 -6.70 13.48 -6.92
CA CYS A 437 -5.94 12.26 -7.16
C CYS A 437 -5.44 11.63 -5.87
N ASP A 438 -4.86 12.43 -4.97
CA ASP A 438 -4.46 11.99 -3.63
C ASP A 438 -5.67 11.39 -2.88
N ARG A 439 -6.82 12.04 -2.96
CA ARG A 439 -8.07 11.55 -2.39
C ARG A 439 -8.57 10.26 -3.04
N ALA A 440 -8.51 10.15 -4.37
CA ALA A 440 -8.88 8.92 -5.07
C ALA A 440 -7.99 7.75 -4.64
N GLN A 441 -6.68 7.98 -4.52
CA GLN A 441 -5.72 6.98 -4.05
C GLN A 441 -6.04 6.50 -2.63
N LEU A 442 -6.38 7.41 -1.72
CA LEU A 442 -6.82 7.07 -0.36
C LEU A 442 -8.08 6.20 -0.36
N ILE A 443 -9.12 6.61 -1.11
CA ILE A 443 -10.39 5.88 -1.18
C ILE A 443 -10.20 4.48 -1.76
N CYS A 444 -9.47 4.37 -2.88
CA CYS A 444 -9.19 3.10 -3.52
C CYS A 444 -8.36 2.17 -2.63
N THR A 445 -7.38 2.71 -1.88
CA THR A 445 -6.60 1.95 -0.90
C THR A 445 -7.49 1.42 0.23
N LYS A 446 -8.42 2.23 0.77
CA LYS A 446 -9.38 1.77 1.79
C LYS A 446 -10.23 0.60 1.26
N LYS A 447 -10.76 0.72 0.05
CA LYS A 447 -11.56 -0.35 -0.57
C LYS A 447 -10.75 -1.62 -0.78
N SER A 448 -9.53 -1.50 -1.28
CA SER A 448 -8.62 -2.63 -1.50
C SER A 448 -8.39 -3.43 -0.21
N MET A 449 -8.00 -2.76 0.87
CA MET A 449 -7.72 -3.45 2.15
C MET A 449 -8.98 -4.08 2.76
N ALA A 450 -10.14 -3.43 2.63
CA ALA A 450 -11.41 -4.00 3.09
C ALA A 450 -11.86 -5.20 2.25
N ARG A 451 -11.68 -5.16 0.92
CA ARG A 451 -11.92 -6.32 0.04
C ARG A 451 -11.06 -7.51 0.43
N LEU A 452 -9.80 -7.28 0.76
CA LEU A 452 -8.88 -8.34 1.20
C LEU A 452 -9.42 -9.05 2.45
N LEU A 453 -9.87 -8.28 3.45
CA LEU A 453 -10.41 -8.85 4.67
C LEU A 453 -11.68 -9.66 4.42
N VAL A 454 -12.59 -9.15 3.59
CA VAL A 454 -13.80 -9.87 3.20
C VAL A 454 -13.45 -11.14 2.43
N LYS A 455 -12.46 -11.09 1.52
CA LYS A 455 -11.97 -12.26 0.77
C LYS A 455 -11.45 -13.35 1.71
N ASP A 456 -10.59 -12.98 2.66
CA ASP A 456 -10.05 -13.89 3.69
C ASP A 456 -11.15 -14.48 4.61
N ALA A 457 -12.23 -13.74 4.83
CA ALA A 457 -13.36 -14.19 5.65
C ALA A 457 -14.36 -15.10 4.92
N SER A 458 -14.49 -14.92 3.62
CA SER A 458 -15.57 -15.51 2.83
C SER A 458 -15.11 -16.66 1.92
N ASN A 459 -13.79 -16.85 1.77
CA ASN A 459 -13.18 -17.74 0.78
C ASN A 459 -13.67 -17.46 -0.66
N LEU A 460 -14.15 -16.25 -0.93
CA LEU A 460 -14.66 -15.89 -2.25
C LEU A 460 -13.52 -15.78 -3.27
N HIS A 461 -13.86 -16.07 -4.52
CA HIS A 461 -12.97 -15.82 -5.64
C HIS A 461 -13.13 -14.36 -6.10
N GLU A 462 -12.12 -13.82 -6.80
CA GLU A 462 -12.07 -12.40 -7.21
C GLU A 462 -13.20 -11.97 -8.17
N GLU A 463 -13.96 -12.92 -8.70
CA GLU A 463 -15.02 -12.73 -9.70
C GLU A 463 -16.43 -12.74 -9.08
N ASP A 464 -16.56 -12.89 -7.75
CA ASP A 464 -17.84 -12.88 -7.08
C ASP A 464 -18.34 -11.43 -6.90
N ASP A 465 -18.93 -10.90 -7.97
CA ASP A 465 -19.38 -9.51 -8.07
C ASP A 465 -20.52 -9.17 -7.09
N PHE A 466 -21.30 -10.15 -6.64
CA PHE A 466 -22.42 -9.88 -5.73
C PHE A 466 -22.34 -10.70 -4.45
N ILE A 467 -22.08 -10.00 -3.34
CA ILE A 467 -22.15 -10.59 -2.01
C ILE A 467 -23.30 -9.95 -1.25
N GLU A 468 -24.28 -10.75 -0.84
CA GLU A 468 -25.35 -10.28 0.05
C GLU A 468 -24.73 -9.73 1.35
N ARG A 469 -24.96 -8.45 1.65
CA ARG A 469 -24.36 -7.76 2.82
C ARG A 469 -24.53 -8.53 4.12
N THR A 470 -25.70 -9.12 4.35
CA THR A 470 -25.99 -9.90 5.56
C THR A 470 -25.17 -11.18 5.64
N TRP A 471 -24.96 -11.85 4.51
CA TRP A 471 -24.09 -13.03 4.43
C TRP A 471 -22.63 -12.64 4.64
N CYS A 472 -22.17 -11.57 3.98
CA CYS A 472 -20.82 -11.03 4.13
C CYS A 472 -20.53 -10.69 5.59
N GLY A 473 -21.44 -9.94 6.24
CA GLY A 473 -21.29 -9.53 7.62
C GLY A 473 -21.12 -10.72 8.56
N LYS A 474 -21.92 -11.78 8.38
CA LYS A 474 -21.80 -13.02 9.19
C LYS A 474 -20.45 -13.71 9.01
N ARG A 475 -19.97 -13.84 7.76
CA ARG A 475 -18.67 -14.47 7.46
C ARG A 475 -17.51 -13.66 8.01
N LEU A 476 -17.55 -12.34 7.80
CA LEU A 476 -16.58 -11.40 8.33
C LEU A 476 -16.52 -11.48 9.85
N THR A 477 -17.66 -11.40 10.54
CA THR A 477 -17.74 -11.57 11.99
C THR A 477 -17.15 -12.89 12.47
N GLN A 478 -17.48 -14.01 11.81
CA GLN A 478 -16.92 -15.32 12.16
C GLN A 478 -15.39 -15.32 12.07
N LYS A 479 -14.85 -14.82 10.96
CA LYS A 479 -13.40 -14.70 10.75
C LYS A 479 -12.76 -13.76 11.76
N CYS A 480 -13.42 -12.66 12.09
CA CYS A 480 -12.95 -11.69 13.06
C CYS A 480 -12.68 -12.37 14.42
N ILE A 481 -13.58 -13.23 14.89
CA ILE A 481 -13.41 -13.97 16.17
C ILE A 481 -12.15 -14.88 16.17
N GLU A 482 -11.65 -15.28 15.00
CA GLU A 482 -10.47 -16.13 14.86
C GLU A 482 -9.15 -15.34 14.97
N TYR A 483 -9.17 -14.01 14.77
CA TYR A 483 -7.96 -13.19 14.87
C TYR A 483 -7.50 -13.04 16.33
N LYS A 484 -6.33 -13.60 16.63
CA LYS A 484 -5.73 -13.51 17.98
C LYS A 484 -5.22 -12.11 18.31
N ASP A 485 -4.60 -11.45 17.33
CA ASP A 485 -3.97 -10.13 17.45
C ASP A 485 -4.16 -9.33 16.15
N PRO A 486 -5.38 -8.86 15.85
CA PRO A 486 -5.63 -8.06 14.66
C PRO A 486 -4.86 -6.74 14.74
N ASP A 487 -4.23 -6.34 13.64
CA ASP A 487 -3.65 -4.99 13.52
C ASP A 487 -4.75 -3.91 13.63
N PRO A 488 -4.40 -2.65 13.92
CA PRO A 488 -5.39 -1.57 14.08
C PRO A 488 -6.38 -1.42 12.92
N TYR A 489 -5.94 -1.67 11.70
CA TYR A 489 -6.80 -1.58 10.52
C TYR A 489 -7.78 -2.75 10.45
N THR A 490 -7.29 -3.98 10.63
CA THR A 490 -8.15 -5.18 10.74
C THR A 490 -9.17 -5.04 11.86
N LEU A 491 -8.76 -4.47 13.00
CA LEU A 491 -9.65 -4.17 14.12
C LEU A 491 -10.75 -3.18 13.75
N ASN A 492 -10.42 -2.10 13.03
CA ASN A 492 -11.41 -1.13 12.55
C ASN A 492 -12.49 -1.81 11.71
N LEU A 493 -12.10 -2.61 10.73
CA LEU A 493 -13.03 -3.29 9.83
C LEU A 493 -13.93 -4.30 10.57
N CYS A 494 -13.37 -5.07 11.50
CA CYS A 494 -14.13 -6.05 12.28
C CYS A 494 -15.14 -5.41 13.24
N LEU A 495 -14.95 -4.14 13.63
CA LEU A 495 -15.90 -3.38 14.41
C LEU A 495 -17.06 -2.85 13.55
N HIS A 496 -16.86 -2.71 12.24
CA HIS A 496 -17.83 -2.17 11.29
C HIS A 496 -18.18 -3.19 10.19
N PRO A 497 -18.73 -4.37 10.52
CA PRO A 497 -18.90 -5.44 9.55
C PRO A 497 -19.89 -5.11 8.44
N GLY A 498 -20.97 -4.36 8.72
CA GLY A 498 -21.93 -3.98 7.68
C GLY A 498 -21.33 -3.00 6.69
N ASP A 499 -20.62 -2.00 7.20
CA ASP A 499 -19.92 -0.98 6.43
C ASP A 499 -18.74 -1.56 5.63
N THR A 500 -17.98 -2.49 6.22
CA THR A 500 -16.87 -3.20 5.54
C THR A 500 -17.37 -4.01 4.36
N CYS A 501 -18.56 -4.61 4.48
CA CYS A 501 -19.16 -5.39 3.39
C CYS A 501 -19.70 -4.54 2.24
N ASN A 502 -19.82 -3.21 2.38
CA ASN A 502 -20.25 -2.32 1.30
C ASN A 502 -19.17 -2.14 0.20
N VAL A 503 -17.98 -2.72 0.35
CA VAL A 503 -16.88 -2.59 -0.64
C VAL A 503 -17.10 -3.37 -1.94
N TYR A 504 -18.12 -4.23 -1.96
CA TYR A 504 -18.61 -4.97 -3.13
C TYR A 504 -19.95 -4.43 -3.65
N ASP A 505 -20.53 -3.38 -3.03
CA ASP A 505 -21.69 -2.73 -3.63
C ASP A 505 -21.21 -1.88 -4.83
N TYR A 506 -21.83 -2.14 -5.98
CA TYR A 506 -21.74 -1.36 -7.21
C TYR A 506 -22.39 0.02 -7.05
#